data_AF-A0A915UUJ3-F1
#
_entry.id   AF-A0A915UUJ3-F1
#
_cell.length_a   1.000
_cell.length_b   1.000
_cell.length_c   1.000
_cell.angle_alpha   90.00
_cell.angle_beta   90.00
_cell.angle_gamma   90.00
#
_symmetry.space_group_name_H-M   'P 1'
#
loop_
_entity.id
_entity.type
_entity.pdbx_description
1 polymer ?
#
loop_
_entity_poly.entity_id
_entity_poly.type
_entity_poly.pdbx_seq_one_letter_code
_entity_poly.pdbx_strand_id
1 'polypeptide(L)'
;MNRDSDNRAACLNCSHSCSVKSEIEGFYSKAKAALDSRSHLRNFVGELFECLGQMVQNGDIQDAESLGIALGASFDLCISLLYTERVANLDWLYCQNAPPMSFYPYLKGCPRCGSLDSQATIKAHKPSSDTIGRYTTACLAAILCEMCRVSRNGFEVRVLDASRGDVDLLIFDAQTLILCEVKASPLHLLPVCVRHSKPLEREDGNEKVPVESHQGVSIADLENIPLYLYLVEERSFPLRWVSDGEKPYLMLESGRGTEGTCEILRAVSNAWAKMYAGYTSRWKEHTQLRWFTCGCGGSVDDSKNAPGLDRTDDIKKGVYQMLKIAEKYRRGCKEKRVRVALLSNMHPVVHYEEYLKGFEDALWTHEDSIQQRMGKMVSVDSDDLFPFYDMLFTLTRSWFREERLEQAFSLQTLYHALGGSR
;
A
#
# COMPACT_ATOMS: atom_id res chain seq x y z
N MET A 1 -2.05 -6.86 37.89
CA MET A 1 -3.31 -6.10 37.73
C MET A 1 -3.44 -5.76 36.25
N ASN A 2 -4.07 -6.65 35.48
CA ASN A 2 -4.33 -6.43 34.05
C ASN A 2 -5.44 -5.39 33.93
N ARG A 3 -5.08 -4.15 33.56
CA ARG A 3 -6.02 -3.23 32.95
C ARG A 3 -5.94 -3.43 31.45
N ASP A 4 -6.54 -4.52 30.96
CA ASP A 4 -7.19 -4.47 29.65
C ASP A 4 -8.41 -3.58 29.85
N SER A 5 -8.19 -2.25 29.85
CA SER A 5 -9.28 -1.33 29.61
C SER A 5 -9.72 -1.62 28.19
N ASP A 6 -10.86 -2.29 28.06
CA ASP A 6 -11.57 -2.62 26.84
C ASP A 6 -11.71 -1.32 26.01
N ASN A 7 -10.70 -1.01 25.18
CA ASN A 7 -10.60 0.22 24.41
C ASN A 7 -11.56 0.07 23.23
N ARG A 8 -12.84 0.18 23.55
CA ARG A 8 -13.92 0.08 22.58
C ARG A 8 -13.96 1.35 21.76
N ALA A 9 -14.31 1.21 20.49
CA ALA A 9 -14.54 2.35 19.62
C ALA A 9 -15.52 3.35 20.27
N ALA A 10 -15.22 4.65 20.15
CA ALA A 10 -15.92 5.75 20.81
C ALA A 10 -17.46 5.70 20.74
N CYS A 11 -18.00 5.15 19.65
CA CYS A 11 -19.43 5.04 19.41
C CYS A 11 -20.10 3.96 20.26
N LEU A 12 -19.37 2.91 20.66
CA LEU A 12 -19.91 1.77 21.42
C LEU A 12 -20.19 2.15 22.88
N ASN A 13 -19.41 3.09 23.41
CA ASN A 13 -19.58 3.62 24.77
C ASN A 13 -20.53 4.82 24.84
N CYS A 14 -21.16 5.19 23.71
CA CYS A 14 -22.09 6.31 23.65
C CYS A 14 -23.44 5.95 24.29
N SER A 15 -23.93 6.81 25.19
CA SER A 15 -25.25 6.69 25.84
C SER A 15 -26.42 7.06 24.92
N HIS A 16 -26.17 7.79 23.82
CA HIS A 16 -27.20 8.18 22.88
C HIS A 16 -27.64 7.02 21.97
N SER A 17 -28.95 6.88 21.79
CA SER A 17 -29.53 6.05 20.74
C SER A 17 -29.43 6.78 19.40
N CYS A 18 -28.52 6.30 18.55
CA CYS A 18 -28.30 6.73 17.17
C CYS A 18 -28.77 5.63 16.22
N SER A 19 -29.36 6.02 15.07
CA SER A 19 -29.84 5.07 14.06
C SER A 19 -28.75 4.13 13.50
N VAL A 20 -27.49 4.54 13.61
CA VAL A 20 -26.32 3.86 13.05
C VAL A 20 -25.59 2.95 14.05
N LYS A 21 -25.98 2.96 15.33
CA LYS A 21 -25.21 2.32 16.41
C LYS A 21 -25.09 0.80 16.21
N SER A 22 -26.20 0.13 15.88
CA SER A 22 -26.24 -1.33 15.69
C SER A 22 -25.38 -1.79 14.51
N GLU A 23 -25.29 -1.00 13.44
CA GLU A 23 -24.45 -1.31 12.30
C GLU A 23 -22.97 -1.09 12.59
N ILE A 24 -22.63 -0.02 13.33
CA ILE A 24 -21.26 0.22 13.83
C ILE A 24 -20.81 -0.91 14.76
N GLU A 25 -21.68 -1.38 15.65
CA GLU A 25 -21.46 -2.59 16.46
C GLU A 25 -21.21 -3.83 15.58
N GLY A 26 -21.97 -3.96 14.49
CA GLY A 26 -21.77 -4.99 13.47
C GLY A 26 -20.42 -4.92 12.76
N PHE A 27 -19.91 -3.72 12.46
CA PHE A 27 -18.56 -3.55 11.93
C PHE A 27 -17.52 -3.95 12.98
N TYR A 28 -17.59 -3.38 14.18
CA TYR A 28 -16.58 -3.63 15.21
C TYR A 28 -16.47 -5.11 15.60
N SER A 29 -17.59 -5.82 15.70
CA SER A 29 -17.62 -7.25 16.03
C SER A 29 -17.02 -8.15 14.94
N LYS A 30 -17.06 -7.72 13.68
CA LYS A 30 -16.46 -8.43 12.54
C LYS A 30 -15.02 -8.00 12.24
N ALA A 31 -14.64 -6.82 12.71
CA ALA A 31 -13.32 -6.26 12.47
C ALA A 31 -12.28 -7.05 13.26
N LYS A 32 -11.29 -7.58 12.55
CA LYS A 32 -10.16 -8.29 13.13
C LYS A 32 -9.02 -7.31 13.34
N ALA A 33 -8.14 -7.57 14.31
CA ALA A 33 -6.89 -6.81 14.32
C ALA A 33 -6.20 -7.09 12.97
N ALA A 34 -5.66 -6.03 12.35
CA ALA A 34 -5.13 -6.06 10.99
C ALA A 34 -4.09 -7.18 10.74
N LEU A 35 -3.56 -7.74 11.82
CA LEU A 35 -2.37 -8.56 11.86
C LEU A 35 -2.60 -9.97 12.41
N ASP A 36 -3.82 -10.29 12.89
CA ASP A 36 -4.09 -11.59 13.52
C ASP A 36 -4.03 -12.76 12.53
N SER A 37 -4.23 -12.49 11.23
CA SER A 37 -4.19 -13.50 10.16
C SER A 37 -2.85 -13.57 9.42
N ARG A 38 -1.93 -12.63 9.67
CA ARG A 38 -0.65 -12.47 8.92
C ARG A 38 0.46 -11.96 9.85
N SER A 39 0.79 -12.75 10.86
CA SER A 39 1.83 -12.40 11.85
C SER A 39 3.20 -12.12 11.22
N HIS A 40 3.54 -12.79 10.12
CA HIS A 40 4.79 -12.54 9.38
C HIS A 40 4.83 -11.11 8.78
N LEU A 41 3.71 -10.62 8.24
CA LEU A 41 3.61 -9.27 7.68
C LEU A 41 3.75 -8.24 8.80
N ARG A 42 3.11 -8.47 9.95
CA ARG A 42 3.27 -7.63 11.14
C ARG A 42 4.73 -7.51 11.56
N ASN A 43 5.39 -8.65 11.75
CA ASN A 43 6.76 -8.67 12.25
C ASN A 43 7.68 -7.95 11.27
N PHE A 44 7.51 -8.21 9.97
CA PHE A 44 8.30 -7.56 8.95
C PHE A 44 8.06 -6.04 8.89
N VAL A 45 6.81 -5.57 8.97
CA VAL A 45 6.54 -4.12 9.04
C VAL A 45 7.13 -3.50 10.31
N GLY A 46 7.09 -4.20 11.44
CA GLY A 46 7.77 -3.77 12.68
C GLY A 46 9.29 -3.60 12.48
N GLU A 47 9.95 -4.59 11.87
CA GLU A 47 11.36 -4.53 11.50
C GLU A 47 11.67 -3.37 10.54
N LEU A 48 10.79 -3.11 9.57
CA LEU A 48 10.93 -1.96 8.66
C LEU A 48 10.86 -0.63 9.43
N PHE A 49 9.97 -0.49 10.41
CA PHE A 49 9.89 0.73 11.24
C PHE A 49 11.11 0.91 12.14
N GLU A 50 11.71 -0.17 12.64
CA GLU A 50 13.00 -0.09 13.34
C GLU A 50 14.09 0.43 12.40
N CYS A 51 14.15 -0.06 11.16
CA CYS A 51 15.07 0.43 10.14
C CYS A 51 14.83 1.88 9.75
N LEU A 52 13.57 2.29 9.57
CA LEU A 52 13.22 3.70 9.31
C LEU A 52 13.69 4.60 10.45
N GLY A 53 13.53 4.16 11.71
CA GLY A 53 14.06 4.87 12.88
C GLY A 53 15.58 5.03 12.84
N GLN A 54 16.31 3.97 12.51
CA GLN A 54 17.77 4.04 12.33
C GLN A 54 18.18 4.97 11.19
N MET A 55 17.48 4.90 10.05
CA MET A 55 17.76 5.74 8.89
C MET A 55 17.51 7.23 9.18
N VAL A 56 16.45 7.56 9.94
CA VAL A 56 16.19 8.92 10.41
C VAL A 56 17.30 9.40 11.35
N GLN A 57 17.67 8.59 12.35
CA GLN A 57 18.70 8.97 13.33
C GLN A 57 20.10 9.12 12.71
N ASN A 58 20.39 8.35 11.66
CA ASN A 58 21.65 8.43 10.93
C ASN A 58 21.67 9.53 9.86
N GLY A 59 20.54 10.21 9.60
CA GLY A 59 20.42 11.26 8.58
C GLY A 59 20.29 10.75 7.14
N ASP A 60 20.02 9.46 6.94
CA ASP A 60 19.68 8.89 5.63
C ASP A 60 18.29 9.38 5.16
N ILE A 61 17.38 9.60 6.12
CA ILE A 61 16.06 10.22 5.91
C ILE A 61 16.09 11.56 6.63
N GLN A 62 15.93 12.66 5.90
CA GLN A 62 16.23 14.02 6.37
C GLN A 62 14.99 14.80 6.76
N ASP A 63 13.82 14.37 6.29
CA ASP A 63 12.56 15.08 6.45
C ASP A 63 11.35 14.15 6.28
N ALA A 64 10.16 14.71 6.48
CA ALA A 64 8.90 13.99 6.32
C ALA A 64 8.64 13.53 4.87
N GLU A 65 9.15 14.25 3.87
CA GLU A 65 8.95 13.90 2.46
C GLU A 65 9.77 12.65 2.10
N SER A 66 11.07 12.64 2.42
CA SER A 66 11.95 11.49 2.26
C SER A 66 11.51 10.29 3.10
N LEU A 67 10.90 10.50 4.27
CA LEU A 67 10.24 9.43 5.02
C LEU A 67 9.07 8.84 4.25
N GLY A 68 8.26 9.67 3.59
CA GLY A 68 7.13 9.22 2.77
C GLY A 68 7.57 8.36 1.58
N ILE A 69 8.69 8.72 0.94
CA ILE A 69 9.35 7.90 -0.09
C ILE A 69 9.75 6.53 0.48
N ALA A 70 10.37 6.49 1.66
CA ALA A 70 10.80 5.25 2.30
C ALA A 70 9.61 4.37 2.73
N LEU A 71 8.50 4.97 3.17
CA LEU A 71 7.26 4.24 3.48
C LEU A 71 6.58 3.70 2.21
N GLY A 72 6.56 4.46 1.12
CA GLY A 72 6.08 3.97 -0.18
C GLY A 72 6.88 2.76 -0.67
N ALA A 73 8.21 2.82 -0.55
CA ALA A 73 9.10 1.71 -0.83
C ALA A 73 8.87 0.49 0.09
N SER A 74 8.63 0.74 1.39
CA SER A 74 8.30 -0.29 2.38
C SER A 74 7.01 -1.02 2.01
N PHE A 75 5.98 -0.27 1.60
CA PHE A 75 4.73 -0.83 1.12
C PHE A 75 4.95 -1.73 -0.10
N ASP A 76 5.66 -1.26 -1.12
CA ASP A 76 5.93 -2.04 -2.34
C ASP A 76 6.77 -3.30 -2.08
N LEU A 77 7.72 -3.23 -1.13
CA LEU A 77 8.49 -4.38 -0.67
C LEU A 77 7.60 -5.44 -0.01
N CYS A 78 6.71 -5.02 0.91
CA CYS A 78 5.73 -5.89 1.54
C CYS A 78 4.79 -6.54 0.51
N ILE A 79 4.26 -5.77 -0.46
CA ILE A 79 3.40 -6.31 -1.51
C ILE A 79 4.17 -7.32 -2.38
N SER A 80 5.41 -7.02 -2.72
CA SER A 80 6.25 -7.93 -3.51
C SER A 80 6.45 -9.27 -2.78
N LEU A 81 6.66 -9.25 -1.46
CA LEU A 81 6.74 -10.44 -0.63
C LEU A 81 5.40 -11.18 -0.52
N LEU A 82 4.27 -10.48 -0.36
CA LEU A 82 2.94 -11.10 -0.35
C LEU A 82 2.61 -11.78 -1.67
N TYR A 83 3.06 -11.22 -2.81
CA TYR A 83 2.87 -11.85 -4.12
C TYR A 83 3.65 -13.16 -4.27
N THR A 84 4.70 -13.36 -3.47
CA THR A 84 5.48 -14.59 -3.50
C THR A 84 4.70 -15.83 -3.03
N GLU A 85 3.61 -15.65 -2.28
CA GLU A 85 2.69 -16.73 -1.86
C GLU A 85 2.09 -17.50 -3.05
N ARG A 86 2.20 -16.95 -4.26
CA ARG A 86 1.65 -17.51 -5.49
C ARG A 86 2.71 -18.00 -6.47
N VAL A 87 3.99 -17.91 -6.11
CA VAL A 87 5.08 -18.35 -6.97
C VAL A 87 4.89 -19.84 -7.28
N ALA A 88 4.93 -20.17 -8.57
CA ALA A 88 4.80 -21.52 -9.08
C ALA A 88 6.02 -21.87 -9.92
N ASN A 89 6.22 -23.14 -10.24
CA ASN A 89 7.37 -23.63 -10.99
C ASN A 89 7.30 -23.39 -12.51
N LEU A 90 6.16 -22.97 -13.05
CA LEU A 90 5.91 -22.80 -14.49
C LEU A 90 5.89 -21.33 -14.92
N ASP A 91 6.07 -21.11 -16.22
CA ASP A 91 5.94 -19.82 -16.91
C ASP A 91 6.87 -18.71 -16.38
N TRP A 92 8.12 -19.06 -16.06
CA TRP A 92 9.15 -18.08 -15.72
C TRP A 92 9.72 -17.45 -16.98
N LEU A 93 10.10 -16.17 -16.91
CA LEU A 93 10.76 -15.47 -18.02
C LEU A 93 12.28 -15.63 -17.91
N TYR A 94 12.91 -16.31 -18.87
CA TYR A 94 14.37 -16.37 -18.95
C TYR A 94 14.96 -15.12 -19.60
N CYS A 95 16.07 -14.61 -19.09
CA CYS A 95 16.85 -13.52 -19.67
C CYS A 95 18.33 -13.89 -19.68
N GLN A 96 18.94 -13.89 -20.87
CA GLN A 96 20.32 -14.35 -21.06
C GLN A 96 21.39 -13.30 -20.71
N ASN A 97 20.99 -12.04 -20.47
CA ASN A 97 21.93 -10.97 -20.11
C ASN A 97 22.75 -11.40 -18.90
N ALA A 98 24.06 -11.14 -18.88
CA ALA A 98 24.93 -11.63 -17.81
C ALA A 98 24.65 -10.92 -16.47
N PRO A 99 24.51 -11.63 -15.33
CA PRO A 99 24.44 -13.09 -15.23
C PRO A 99 23.06 -13.60 -15.68
N PRO A 100 22.98 -14.78 -16.35
CA PRO A 100 21.70 -15.30 -16.85
C PRO A 100 20.74 -15.57 -15.69
N MET A 101 19.49 -15.15 -15.85
CA MET A 101 18.46 -15.24 -14.81
C MET A 101 17.11 -15.69 -15.36
N SER A 102 16.33 -16.35 -14.52
CA SER A 102 14.89 -16.55 -14.74
C SER A 102 14.09 -15.73 -13.74
N PHE A 103 13.03 -15.09 -14.19
CA PHE A 103 12.16 -14.24 -13.38
C PHE A 103 10.76 -14.83 -13.29
N TYR A 104 10.08 -14.59 -12.18
CA TYR A 104 8.64 -14.76 -12.03
C TYR A 104 7.99 -13.37 -12.18
N PRO A 105 7.70 -12.92 -13.41
CA PRO A 105 7.35 -11.53 -13.66
C PRO A 105 5.91 -11.20 -13.22
N TYR A 106 5.71 -10.04 -12.59
CA TYR A 106 4.38 -9.54 -12.25
C TYR A 106 3.82 -8.56 -13.29
N LEU A 107 4.66 -8.09 -14.22
CA LEU A 107 4.31 -7.23 -15.35
C LEU A 107 4.63 -7.97 -16.66
N LYS A 108 4.06 -7.54 -17.78
CA LYS A 108 4.33 -8.13 -19.11
C LYS A 108 5.60 -7.56 -19.73
N GLY A 109 6.66 -7.46 -18.94
CA GLY A 109 7.95 -6.92 -19.32
C GLY A 109 9.09 -7.70 -18.68
N CYS A 110 10.29 -7.57 -19.23
CA CYS A 110 11.47 -8.17 -18.64
C CYS A 110 11.96 -7.32 -17.47
N PRO A 111 12.14 -7.86 -16.26
CA PRO A 111 12.64 -7.09 -15.11
C PRO A 111 14.02 -6.45 -15.31
N ARG A 112 14.78 -6.89 -16.32
CA ARG A 112 16.07 -6.29 -16.71
C ARG A 112 15.97 -5.36 -17.93
N CYS A 113 15.23 -5.78 -18.95
CA CYS A 113 15.20 -5.08 -20.24
C CYS A 113 14.05 -4.08 -20.38
N GLY A 114 13.06 -4.12 -19.49
CA GLY A 114 11.88 -3.27 -19.53
C GLY A 114 10.86 -3.75 -20.57
N SER A 115 10.40 -2.82 -21.42
CA SER A 115 9.47 -3.14 -22.51
C SER A 115 10.18 -3.96 -23.58
N LEU A 116 9.52 -5.02 -24.03
CA LEU A 116 9.96 -5.84 -25.15
C LEU A 116 9.12 -5.53 -26.40
N ASP A 117 9.64 -5.91 -27.58
CA ASP A 117 8.91 -5.83 -28.83
C ASP A 117 7.62 -6.68 -28.79
N SER A 118 6.61 -6.26 -29.57
CA SER A 118 5.23 -6.77 -29.55
C SER A 118 5.05 -8.27 -29.81
N GLN A 119 6.11 -8.99 -30.20
CA GLN A 119 6.08 -10.43 -30.46
C GLN A 119 6.35 -11.29 -29.20
N ALA A 120 6.95 -10.73 -28.14
CA ALA A 120 7.23 -11.47 -26.91
C ALA A 120 5.95 -11.64 -26.06
N THR A 121 5.43 -12.87 -25.97
CA THR A 121 4.26 -13.19 -25.14
C THR A 121 4.69 -13.49 -23.71
N ILE A 122 4.89 -12.45 -22.90
CA ILE A 122 5.17 -12.60 -21.47
C ILE A 122 3.86 -12.80 -20.70
N LYS A 123 3.76 -13.91 -19.98
CA LYS A 123 2.71 -14.13 -18.99
C LYS A 123 3.08 -13.42 -17.69
N ALA A 124 2.29 -12.42 -17.31
CA ALA A 124 2.42 -11.76 -16.02
C ALA A 124 1.68 -12.57 -14.93
N HIS A 125 2.31 -12.75 -13.77
CA HIS A 125 1.79 -13.48 -12.62
C HIS A 125 1.14 -12.59 -11.56
N LYS A 126 0.60 -11.46 -12.01
CA LYS A 126 -0.14 -10.54 -11.15
C LYS A 126 -1.39 -11.26 -10.56
N PRO A 127 -1.66 -11.15 -9.24
CA PRO A 127 -2.87 -11.72 -8.66
C PRO A 127 -4.15 -11.11 -9.20
N SER A 128 -5.30 -11.75 -8.92
CA SER A 128 -6.62 -11.16 -9.23
C SER A 128 -6.86 -9.88 -8.43
N SER A 129 -7.65 -8.95 -8.96
CA SER A 129 -7.93 -7.65 -8.32
C SER A 129 -8.45 -7.77 -6.88
N ASP A 130 -9.28 -8.78 -6.58
CA ASP A 130 -9.71 -9.09 -5.21
C ASP A 130 -8.53 -9.42 -4.27
N THR A 131 -7.62 -10.26 -4.74
CA THR A 131 -6.43 -10.65 -3.97
C THR A 131 -5.52 -9.44 -3.74
N ILE A 132 -5.34 -8.60 -4.76
CA ILE A 132 -4.57 -7.36 -4.67
C ILE A 132 -5.18 -6.45 -3.60
N GLY A 133 -6.49 -6.19 -3.66
CA GLY A 133 -7.18 -5.35 -2.69
C GLY A 133 -7.02 -5.84 -1.25
N ARG A 134 -7.09 -7.17 -1.03
CA ARG A 134 -6.85 -7.76 0.29
C ARG A 134 -5.40 -7.60 0.76
N TYR A 135 -4.42 -7.82 -0.12
CA TYR A 135 -3.00 -7.65 0.22
C TYR A 135 -2.65 -6.18 0.51
N THR A 136 -3.14 -5.25 -0.31
CA THR A 136 -2.87 -3.82 -0.13
C THR A 136 -3.56 -3.27 1.11
N THR A 137 -4.78 -3.71 1.42
CA THR A 137 -5.48 -3.36 2.67
C THR A 137 -4.74 -3.88 3.89
N ALA A 138 -4.34 -5.16 3.90
CA ALA A 138 -3.60 -5.74 5.02
C ALA A 138 -2.24 -5.04 5.24
N CYS A 139 -1.52 -4.76 4.16
CA CYS A 139 -0.23 -4.06 4.22
C CYS A 139 -0.37 -2.62 4.74
N LEU A 140 -1.33 -1.85 4.21
CA LEU A 140 -1.54 -0.48 4.66
C LEU A 140 -2.01 -0.44 6.12
N ALA A 141 -2.87 -1.37 6.52
CA ALA A 141 -3.31 -1.51 7.90
C ALA A 141 -2.15 -1.84 8.85
N ALA A 142 -1.25 -2.74 8.45
CA ALA A 142 -0.03 -3.07 9.20
C ALA A 142 0.86 -1.85 9.40
N ILE A 143 1.08 -1.05 8.35
CA ILE A 143 1.84 0.20 8.42
C ILE A 143 1.15 1.18 9.37
N LEU A 144 -0.16 1.38 9.25
CA LEU A 144 -0.93 2.27 10.13
C LEU A 144 -0.88 1.82 11.60
N CYS A 145 -0.94 0.51 11.89
CA CYS A 145 -0.74 -0.02 13.24
C CYS A 145 0.63 0.40 13.81
N GLU A 146 1.70 0.23 13.04
CA GLU A 146 3.05 0.62 13.47
C GLU A 146 3.21 2.13 13.60
N MET A 147 2.58 2.93 12.73
CA MET A 147 2.51 4.38 12.89
C MET A 147 1.86 4.77 14.21
N CYS A 148 0.70 4.19 14.54
CA CYS A 148 0.02 4.43 15.81
C CYS A 148 0.88 4.04 17.01
N ARG A 149 1.56 2.91 16.93
CA ARG A 149 2.44 2.39 18.00
C ARG A 149 3.66 3.30 18.22
N VAL A 150 4.36 3.66 17.15
CA VAL A 150 5.57 4.50 17.20
C VAL A 150 5.23 5.91 17.66
N SER A 151 4.17 6.51 17.11
CA SER A 151 3.72 7.85 17.48
C SER A 151 2.98 7.91 18.83
N ARG A 152 2.65 6.75 19.43
CA ARG A 152 1.91 6.62 20.70
C ARG A 152 0.62 7.45 20.73
N ASN A 153 -0.10 7.48 19.60
CA ASN A 153 -1.24 8.38 19.41
C ASN A 153 -2.57 7.83 19.97
N GLY A 154 -2.58 6.60 20.47
CA GLY A 154 -3.73 5.97 21.13
C GLY A 154 -4.80 5.40 20.19
N PHE A 155 -4.64 5.56 18.87
CA PHE A 155 -5.54 4.96 17.90
C PHE A 155 -5.24 3.48 17.69
N GLU A 156 -6.30 2.71 17.47
CA GLU A 156 -6.27 1.31 17.03
C GLU A 156 -6.75 1.20 15.58
N VAL A 157 -6.25 0.18 14.88
CA VAL A 157 -6.55 -0.09 13.48
C VAL A 157 -7.04 -1.53 13.35
N ARG A 158 -8.21 -1.72 12.74
CA ARG A 158 -8.80 -3.05 12.49
C ARG A 158 -9.33 -3.17 11.08
N VAL A 159 -9.20 -4.36 10.48
CA VAL A 159 -9.60 -4.65 9.10
C VAL A 159 -10.90 -5.42 9.09
N LEU A 160 -11.78 -5.09 8.13
CA LEU A 160 -13.01 -5.82 7.86
C LEU A 160 -12.77 -6.81 6.71
N ASP A 161 -13.11 -8.09 6.92
CA ASP A 161 -13.06 -9.07 5.83
C ASP A 161 -14.13 -8.71 4.78
N ALA A 162 -13.65 -8.28 3.60
CA ALA A 162 -14.32 -7.52 2.54
C ALA A 162 -15.55 -8.16 1.87
N SER A 163 -16.18 -9.17 2.46
CA SER A 163 -17.20 -9.93 1.75
C SER A 163 -18.45 -9.12 1.39
N ARG A 164 -18.88 -8.09 2.17
CA ARG A 164 -20.12 -7.30 1.92
C ARG A 164 -20.20 -5.94 2.64
N GLY A 165 -19.10 -5.18 2.74
CA GLY A 165 -19.06 -3.92 3.52
C GLY A 165 -18.92 -2.66 2.66
N ASP A 166 -19.38 -1.53 3.20
CA ASP A 166 -19.08 -0.18 2.70
C ASP A 166 -17.76 0.39 3.29
N VAL A 167 -17.07 -0.40 4.11
CA VAL A 167 -15.94 0.01 4.93
C VAL A 167 -14.92 -1.12 4.91
N ASP A 168 -13.67 -0.80 4.60
CA ASP A 168 -12.55 -1.75 4.55
C ASP A 168 -11.82 -1.81 5.90
N LEU A 169 -11.74 -0.68 6.59
CA LEU A 169 -10.90 -0.51 7.78
C LEU A 169 -11.56 0.44 8.80
N LEU A 170 -11.31 0.16 10.09
CA LEU A 170 -11.71 1.00 11.21
C LEU A 170 -10.46 1.56 11.90
N ILE A 171 -10.37 2.87 12.06
CA ILE A 171 -9.39 3.53 12.93
C ILE A 171 -10.15 4.17 14.08
N PHE A 172 -9.80 3.88 15.33
CA PHE A 172 -10.59 4.40 16.45
C PHE A 172 -9.79 4.56 17.74
N ASP A 173 -10.33 5.39 18.62
CA ASP A 173 -9.98 5.44 20.04
C ASP A 173 -11.26 5.65 20.87
N ALA A 174 -11.11 6.08 22.12
CA ALA A 174 -12.22 6.33 23.02
C ALA A 174 -13.13 7.51 22.61
N GLN A 175 -12.69 8.39 21.72
CA GLN A 175 -13.41 9.62 21.32
C GLN A 175 -13.79 9.66 19.84
N THR A 176 -13.01 9.02 18.97
CA THR A 176 -13.20 9.08 17.52
C THR A 176 -13.32 7.68 16.93
N LEU A 177 -14.23 7.52 15.97
CA LEU A 177 -14.29 6.37 15.06
C LEU A 177 -14.17 6.87 13.62
N ILE A 178 -13.18 6.40 12.90
CA ILE A 178 -12.94 6.70 11.50
C ILE A 178 -13.31 5.46 10.69
N LEU A 179 -14.24 5.62 9.76
CA LEU A 179 -14.62 4.59 8.79
C LEU A 179 -13.85 4.82 7.50
N CYS A 180 -13.13 3.79 7.04
CA CYS A 180 -12.16 3.94 5.97
C CYS A 180 -12.48 3.10 4.74
N GLU A 181 -12.19 3.65 3.57
CA GLU A 181 -12.07 2.94 2.29
C GLU A 181 -10.60 2.92 1.87
N VAL A 182 -10.13 1.78 1.36
CA VAL A 182 -8.75 1.63 0.87
C VAL A 182 -8.72 1.55 -0.65
N LYS A 183 -7.89 2.39 -1.27
CA LYS A 183 -7.58 2.38 -2.70
C LYS A 183 -6.07 2.49 -2.88
N ALA A 184 -5.40 1.35 -2.92
CA ALA A 184 -3.94 1.26 -2.92
C ALA A 184 -3.45 0.28 -3.98
N SER A 185 -2.33 0.63 -4.62
CA SER A 185 -1.68 -0.12 -5.69
C SER A 185 -0.17 0.19 -5.67
N PRO A 186 0.71 -0.80 -5.83
CA PRO A 186 2.15 -0.57 -5.78
C PRO A 186 2.65 0.29 -6.95
N LEU A 187 3.74 1.04 -6.76
CA LEU A 187 4.45 1.72 -7.85
C LEU A 187 5.39 0.74 -8.56
N HIS A 188 6.11 -0.05 -7.79
CA HIS A 188 7.06 -1.03 -8.27
C HIS A 188 6.81 -2.39 -7.60
N LEU A 189 7.01 -3.46 -8.36
CA LEU A 189 6.95 -4.82 -7.85
C LEU A 189 8.29 -5.49 -8.13
N LEU A 190 8.90 -6.03 -7.09
CA LEU A 190 10.17 -6.75 -7.19
C LEU A 190 9.88 -8.22 -7.51
N PRO A 191 10.20 -8.72 -8.71
CA PRO A 191 9.91 -10.11 -9.07
C PRO A 191 10.86 -11.07 -8.36
N VAL A 192 10.40 -12.31 -8.14
CA VAL A 192 11.27 -13.39 -7.72
C VAL A 192 12.17 -13.80 -8.90
N CYS A 193 13.43 -14.11 -8.63
CA CYS A 193 14.36 -14.61 -9.64
C CYS A 193 15.21 -15.78 -9.16
N VAL A 194 15.69 -16.55 -10.14
CA VAL A 194 16.73 -17.58 -10.02
C VAL A 194 17.93 -17.10 -10.81
N ARG A 195 19.12 -17.21 -10.24
CA ARG A 195 20.40 -16.94 -10.91
C ARG A 195 20.96 -18.25 -11.45
N HIS A 196 21.34 -18.27 -12.73
CA HIS A 196 21.95 -19.44 -13.36
C HIS A 196 23.47 -19.26 -13.45
N SER A 197 24.23 -20.32 -13.18
CA SER A 197 25.69 -20.32 -13.31
C SER A 197 26.16 -20.31 -14.77
N LYS A 198 25.30 -20.75 -15.68
CA LYS A 198 25.51 -20.77 -17.13
C LYS A 198 24.18 -20.53 -17.86
N PRO A 199 24.20 -20.12 -19.14
CA PRO A 199 22.98 -20.02 -19.93
C PRO A 199 22.20 -21.34 -19.95
N LEU A 200 20.86 -21.25 -19.96
CA LEU A 200 20.00 -22.43 -20.09
C LEU A 200 20.10 -23.02 -21.50
N GLU A 201 19.97 -24.34 -21.59
CA GLU A 201 20.00 -25.11 -22.83
C GLU A 201 18.69 -25.90 -22.94
N ARG A 202 18.21 -26.10 -24.18
CA ARG A 202 17.11 -27.02 -24.51
C ARG A 202 17.59 -28.06 -25.51
N GLU A 203 16.93 -29.21 -25.52
CA GLU A 203 17.16 -30.21 -26.55
C GLU A 203 16.44 -29.82 -27.84
N ASP A 204 17.16 -29.88 -28.95
CA ASP A 204 16.63 -29.77 -30.30
C ASP A 204 17.15 -30.97 -31.11
N GLY A 205 16.33 -32.01 -31.20
CA GLY A 205 16.76 -33.32 -31.72
C GLY A 205 17.83 -33.96 -30.86
N ASN A 206 19.04 -34.10 -31.39
CA ASN A 206 20.21 -34.65 -30.69
C ASN A 206 21.22 -33.59 -30.23
N GLU A 207 20.91 -32.30 -30.42
CA GLU A 207 21.79 -31.19 -30.06
C GLU A 207 21.24 -30.41 -28.86
N LYS A 208 22.15 -29.84 -28.07
CA LYS A 208 21.80 -28.87 -27.03
C LYS A 208 21.97 -27.47 -27.59
N VAL A 209 20.87 -26.73 -27.66
CA VAL A 209 20.87 -25.35 -28.15
C VAL A 209 20.55 -24.39 -27.00
N PRO A 210 21.15 -23.19 -26.96
CA PRO A 210 20.82 -22.19 -25.96
C PRO A 210 19.33 -21.82 -25.97
N VAL A 211 18.73 -21.65 -24.80
CA VAL A 211 17.40 -21.05 -24.68
C VAL A 211 17.51 -19.59 -25.06
N GLU A 212 16.68 -19.13 -25.99
CA GLU A 212 16.64 -17.72 -26.39
C GLU A 212 16.18 -16.82 -25.23
N SER A 213 16.68 -15.59 -25.21
CA SER A 213 16.24 -14.61 -24.22
C SER A 213 14.74 -14.31 -24.35
N HIS A 214 14.11 -14.05 -23.22
CA HIS A 214 12.69 -13.71 -23.08
C HIS A 214 11.72 -14.85 -23.44
N GLN A 215 12.18 -16.10 -23.36
CA GLN A 215 11.34 -17.29 -23.48
C GLN A 215 10.79 -17.75 -22.12
N GLY A 216 9.63 -18.41 -22.16
CA GLY A 216 9.04 -19.08 -21.01
C GLY A 216 9.82 -20.35 -20.64
N VAL A 217 10.20 -20.50 -19.37
CA VAL A 217 10.91 -21.67 -18.83
C VAL A 217 10.23 -22.19 -17.57
N SER A 218 10.55 -23.43 -17.21
CA SER A 218 10.13 -24.03 -15.94
C SER A 218 11.33 -24.16 -15.00
N ILE A 219 11.11 -23.90 -13.72
CA ILE A 219 12.12 -24.07 -12.67
C ILE A 219 11.86 -25.41 -11.98
N ALA A 220 12.67 -26.42 -12.30
CA ALA A 220 12.62 -27.69 -11.60
C ALA A 220 13.06 -27.51 -10.15
N ASP A 221 12.43 -28.24 -9.22
CA ASP A 221 12.83 -28.28 -7.81
C ASP A 221 12.88 -26.90 -7.12
N LEU A 222 11.85 -26.08 -7.38
CA LEU A 222 11.75 -24.69 -6.91
C LEU A 222 11.98 -24.53 -5.40
N GLU A 223 11.60 -25.52 -4.60
CA GLU A 223 11.74 -25.49 -3.13
C GLU A 223 13.21 -25.60 -2.67
N ASN A 224 14.09 -26.19 -3.48
CA ASN A 224 15.49 -26.44 -3.12
C ASN A 224 16.50 -25.54 -3.87
N ILE A 225 16.02 -24.61 -4.71
CA ILE A 225 16.86 -23.67 -5.44
C ILE A 225 16.97 -22.33 -4.69
N PRO A 226 18.15 -21.68 -4.67
CA PRO A 226 18.28 -20.31 -4.16
C PRO A 226 17.40 -19.32 -4.94
N LEU A 227 16.47 -18.69 -4.22
CA LEU A 227 15.58 -17.66 -4.74
C LEU A 227 16.02 -16.28 -4.28
N TYR A 228 15.73 -15.28 -5.10
CA TYR A 228 16.02 -13.90 -4.78
C TYR A 228 14.85 -13.00 -5.13
N LEU A 229 14.70 -11.90 -4.40
CA LEU A 229 13.86 -10.78 -4.78
C LEU A 229 14.69 -9.80 -5.61
N TYR A 230 14.31 -9.56 -6.85
CA TYR A 230 15.08 -8.73 -7.78
C TYR A 230 14.66 -7.27 -7.72
N LEU A 231 15.63 -6.39 -7.53
CA LEU A 231 15.48 -4.95 -7.66
C LEU A 231 16.10 -4.50 -8.99
N VAL A 232 15.48 -3.53 -9.65
CA VAL A 232 16.07 -2.90 -10.85
C VAL A 232 17.52 -2.45 -10.58
N GLU A 233 18.32 -2.30 -11.63
CA GLU A 233 19.77 -1.99 -11.53
C GLU A 233 20.60 -3.16 -10.92
N GLU A 234 20.17 -4.40 -11.16
CA GLU A 234 20.91 -5.65 -10.93
C GLU A 234 21.20 -6.01 -9.47
N ARG A 235 20.47 -5.43 -8.53
CA ARG A 235 20.50 -5.88 -7.13
C ARG A 235 19.48 -6.98 -6.92
N SER A 236 19.81 -7.97 -6.09
CA SER A 236 18.82 -8.94 -5.64
C SER A 236 19.10 -9.38 -4.22
N PHE A 237 18.02 -9.68 -3.50
CA PHE A 237 18.04 -9.99 -2.08
C PHE A 237 17.66 -11.45 -1.88
N PRO A 238 18.43 -12.24 -1.13
CA PRO A 238 18.13 -13.66 -0.95
C PRO A 238 16.78 -13.85 -0.25
N LEU A 239 16.06 -14.89 -0.68
CA LEU A 239 14.80 -15.33 -0.11
C LEU A 239 14.97 -16.73 0.48
N ARG A 240 14.25 -16.99 1.57
CA ARG A 240 14.17 -18.32 2.20
C ARG A 240 12.72 -18.76 2.31
N TRP A 241 12.50 -20.06 2.16
CA TRP A 241 11.22 -20.69 2.45
C TRP A 241 10.97 -20.73 3.97
N VAL A 242 9.76 -20.40 4.37
CA VAL A 242 9.28 -20.47 5.74
C VAL A 242 7.95 -21.21 5.76
N SER A 243 7.73 -22.05 6.77
CA SER A 243 6.47 -22.76 6.98
C SER A 243 5.96 -22.49 8.39
N ASP A 244 4.71 -22.05 8.49
CA ASP A 244 4.00 -21.77 9.75
C ASP A 244 2.81 -22.73 9.98
N GLY A 245 2.75 -23.83 9.23
CA GLY A 245 1.72 -24.87 9.37
C GLY A 245 0.50 -24.71 8.45
N GLU A 246 0.32 -23.57 7.77
CA GLU A 246 -0.75 -23.40 6.79
C GLU A 246 -0.26 -23.61 5.36
N LYS A 247 0.71 -22.80 4.91
CA LYS A 247 1.35 -22.89 3.59
C LYS A 247 2.77 -22.33 3.62
N PRO A 248 3.72 -22.90 2.86
CA PRO A 248 5.04 -22.30 2.75
C PRO A 248 4.96 -20.93 2.06
N TYR A 249 5.74 -19.97 2.54
CA TYR A 249 5.87 -18.63 1.98
C TYR A 249 7.34 -18.19 1.97
N LEU A 250 7.67 -17.18 1.17
CA LEU A 250 9.04 -16.66 1.07
C LEU A 250 9.21 -15.44 1.97
N MET A 251 10.36 -15.39 2.67
CA MET A 251 10.80 -14.24 3.45
C MET A 251 12.18 -13.78 2.99
N LEU A 252 12.49 -12.51 3.20
CA LEU A 252 13.87 -12.03 3.05
C LEU A 252 14.81 -12.76 4.02
N GLU A 253 15.96 -13.15 3.50
CA GLU A 253 17.06 -13.69 4.29
C GLU A 253 18.04 -12.54 4.62
N SER A 254 17.77 -11.82 5.70
CA SER A 254 18.69 -10.79 6.19
C SER A 254 19.80 -11.45 7.03
N GLY A 255 20.88 -11.88 6.37
CA GLY A 255 22.02 -12.58 7.00
C GLY A 255 22.74 -11.81 8.13
N ARG A 256 22.36 -10.54 8.40
CA ARG A 256 22.85 -9.70 9.50
C ARG A 256 21.75 -9.21 10.45
N GLY A 257 20.59 -9.86 10.45
CA GLY A 257 19.42 -9.39 11.20
C GLY A 257 18.96 -8.01 10.72
N THR A 258 18.61 -7.11 11.64
CA THR A 258 18.06 -5.78 11.34
C THR A 258 18.98 -4.95 10.43
N GLU A 259 20.31 -5.01 10.59
CA GLU A 259 21.25 -4.28 9.72
C GLU A 259 21.08 -4.64 8.25
N GLY A 260 20.96 -5.94 7.96
CA GLY A 260 20.70 -6.43 6.60
C GLY A 260 19.35 -5.97 6.06
N THR A 261 18.31 -5.97 6.88
CA THR A 261 17.00 -5.43 6.51
C THR A 261 17.09 -3.93 6.16
N CYS A 262 17.87 -3.16 6.91
CA CYS A 262 18.03 -1.72 6.67
C CYS A 262 18.81 -1.44 5.38
N GLU A 263 19.83 -2.24 5.05
CA GLU A 263 20.53 -2.18 3.77
C GLU A 263 19.60 -2.45 2.58
N ILE A 264 18.75 -3.48 2.70
CA ILE A 264 17.73 -3.81 1.70
C ILE A 264 16.76 -2.65 1.55
N LEU A 265 16.18 -2.15 2.65
CA LEU A 265 15.23 -1.04 2.62
C LEU A 265 15.85 0.20 1.98
N ARG A 266 17.08 0.58 2.36
CA ARG A 266 17.80 1.72 1.74
C ARG A 266 17.95 1.55 0.23
N ALA A 267 18.31 0.35 -0.23
CA ALA A 267 18.42 0.06 -1.65
C ALA A 267 17.07 0.18 -2.39
N VAL A 268 16.00 -0.37 -1.80
CA VAL A 268 14.64 -0.30 -2.36
C VAL A 268 14.14 1.15 -2.37
N SER A 269 14.30 1.89 -1.28
CA SER A 269 13.91 3.31 -1.18
C SER A 269 14.61 4.18 -2.22
N ASN A 270 15.91 3.96 -2.47
CA ASN A 270 16.65 4.70 -3.48
C ASN A 270 16.15 4.44 -4.90
N ALA A 271 15.86 3.18 -5.24
CA ALA A 271 15.28 2.84 -6.55
C ALA A 271 13.86 3.38 -6.68
N TRP A 272 13.05 3.27 -5.62
CA TRP A 272 11.69 3.77 -5.56
C TRP A 272 11.65 5.29 -5.73
N ALA A 273 12.56 6.04 -5.09
CA ALA A 273 12.68 7.48 -5.22
C ALA A 273 12.89 7.91 -6.69
N LYS A 274 13.79 7.24 -7.41
CA LYS A 274 14.01 7.49 -8.85
C LYS A 274 12.77 7.21 -9.68
N MET A 275 12.07 6.10 -9.39
CA MET A 275 10.82 5.75 -10.09
C MET A 275 9.72 6.74 -9.79
N TYR A 276 9.61 7.20 -8.55
CA TYR A 276 8.62 8.18 -8.12
C TYR A 276 8.88 9.56 -8.72
N ALA A 277 10.13 10.01 -8.78
CA ALA A 277 10.51 11.23 -9.51
C ALA A 277 10.19 11.11 -11.01
N GLY A 278 10.51 9.96 -11.61
CA GLY A 278 10.10 9.65 -12.98
C GLY A 278 8.59 9.71 -13.18
N TYR A 279 7.82 9.05 -12.31
CA TYR A 279 6.36 9.04 -12.37
C TYR A 279 5.77 10.45 -12.23
N THR A 280 6.23 11.21 -11.23
CA THR A 280 5.81 12.59 -10.94
C THR A 280 6.05 13.53 -12.11
N SER A 281 7.23 13.42 -12.74
CA SER A 281 7.60 14.21 -13.92
C SER A 281 6.92 13.76 -15.22
N ARG A 282 6.02 12.76 -15.15
CA ARG A 282 5.43 12.07 -16.32
C ARG A 282 6.50 11.49 -17.25
N TRP A 283 7.53 10.92 -16.63
CA TRP A 283 8.68 10.25 -17.24
C TRP A 283 9.56 11.17 -18.10
N LYS A 284 9.54 12.48 -17.84
CA LYS A 284 10.55 13.43 -18.35
C LYS A 284 11.91 13.17 -17.70
N GLU A 285 11.90 12.72 -16.46
CA GLU A 285 13.06 12.21 -15.73
C GLU A 285 13.00 10.68 -15.66
N HIS A 286 14.16 10.02 -15.59
CA HIS A 286 14.28 8.57 -15.44
C HIS A 286 13.42 7.74 -16.42
N THR A 287 13.30 8.17 -17.68
CA THR A 287 12.39 7.58 -18.68
C THR A 287 12.56 6.07 -18.84
N GLN A 288 13.78 5.56 -18.71
CA GLN A 288 14.08 4.13 -18.77
C GLN A 288 13.40 3.31 -17.67
N LEU A 289 13.14 3.92 -16.50
CA LEU A 289 12.55 3.23 -15.36
C LEU A 289 11.04 3.03 -15.50
N ARG A 290 10.39 3.75 -16.43
CA ARG A 290 8.96 3.67 -16.70
C ARG A 290 8.48 2.23 -16.82
N TRP A 291 9.20 1.42 -17.58
CA TRP A 291 8.79 0.06 -17.95
C TRP A 291 8.90 -0.97 -16.81
N PHE A 292 9.35 -0.56 -15.63
CA PHE A 292 9.40 -1.40 -14.44
C PHE A 292 8.33 -1.01 -13.42
N THR A 293 7.45 -0.05 -13.73
CA THR A 293 6.40 0.43 -12.82
C THR A 293 5.03 -0.11 -13.19
N CYS A 294 4.17 -0.27 -12.18
CA CYS A 294 2.76 -0.58 -12.40
C CYS A 294 2.06 0.61 -13.09
N GLY A 295 1.11 0.30 -13.98
CA GLY A 295 0.37 1.34 -14.70
C GLY A 295 1.18 2.07 -15.77
N CYS A 296 2.37 1.59 -16.15
CA CYS A 296 3.23 2.23 -17.15
C CYS A 296 2.63 2.32 -18.56
N GLY A 297 1.59 1.52 -18.83
CA GLY A 297 0.89 1.45 -20.10
C GLY A 297 1.61 0.58 -21.15
N GLY A 298 1.10 0.63 -22.38
CA GLY A 298 1.67 -0.08 -23.52
C GLY A 298 1.41 -1.60 -23.48
N SER A 299 2.39 -2.38 -23.93
CA SER A 299 2.35 -3.85 -23.88
C SER A 299 2.68 -4.42 -22.49
N VAL A 300 3.25 -3.61 -21.58
CA VAL A 300 3.82 -4.05 -20.30
C VAL A 300 2.77 -4.12 -19.18
N ASP A 301 1.93 -3.10 -19.03
CA ASP A 301 0.87 -3.09 -18.03
C ASP A 301 -0.33 -2.22 -18.43
N ASP A 302 -1.49 -2.47 -17.83
CA ASP A 302 -2.72 -1.69 -18.04
C ASP A 302 -2.71 -0.42 -17.18
N SER A 303 -3.15 0.72 -17.72
CA SER A 303 -3.33 1.98 -16.96
C SER A 303 -4.34 1.85 -15.82
N LYS A 304 -5.18 0.80 -15.81
CA LYS A 304 -6.01 0.40 -14.67
C LYS A 304 -5.22 0.02 -13.42
N ASN A 305 -3.90 -0.13 -13.55
CA ASN A 305 -2.98 -0.48 -12.48
C ASN A 305 -2.13 0.71 -12.03
N ALA A 306 -2.55 1.94 -12.34
CA ALA A 306 -1.87 3.14 -11.88
C ALA A 306 -1.62 3.07 -10.35
N PRO A 307 -0.44 3.53 -9.89
CA PRO A 307 -0.02 3.43 -8.50
C PRO A 307 -0.89 4.25 -7.55
N GLY A 308 -1.04 3.72 -6.33
CA GLY A 308 -1.83 4.32 -5.26
C GLY A 308 -3.23 4.69 -5.69
N LEU A 309 -3.59 5.95 -5.43
CA LEU A 309 -4.90 6.51 -5.76
C LEU A 309 -4.94 7.12 -7.18
N ASP A 310 -3.86 7.05 -7.97
CA ASP A 310 -3.74 7.83 -9.20
C ASP A 310 -4.61 7.32 -10.37
N ARG A 311 -5.24 6.15 -10.22
CA ARG A 311 -6.27 5.70 -11.15
C ARG A 311 -7.54 6.51 -10.97
N THR A 312 -7.95 7.24 -12.01
CA THR A 312 -9.16 8.11 -11.97
C THR A 312 -10.46 7.39 -11.57
N ASP A 313 -10.63 6.12 -11.93
CA ASP A 313 -11.77 5.29 -11.50
C ASP A 313 -11.76 5.06 -9.98
N ASP A 314 -10.59 4.84 -9.38
CA ASP A 314 -10.45 4.65 -7.93
C ASP A 314 -10.65 5.99 -7.19
N ILE A 315 -10.21 7.11 -7.75
CA ILE A 315 -10.52 8.45 -7.21
C ILE A 315 -12.03 8.67 -7.16
N LYS A 316 -12.72 8.48 -8.30
CA LYS A 316 -14.18 8.71 -8.41
C LYS A 316 -14.96 7.79 -7.46
N LYS A 317 -14.62 6.51 -7.42
CA LYS A 317 -15.26 5.54 -6.52
C LYS A 317 -14.97 5.84 -5.06
N GLY A 318 -13.72 6.19 -4.73
CA GLY A 318 -13.33 6.57 -3.38
C GLY A 318 -14.09 7.79 -2.87
N VAL A 319 -14.16 8.87 -3.66
CA VAL A 319 -14.92 10.08 -3.29
C VAL A 319 -16.41 9.79 -3.10
N TYR A 320 -17.02 9.04 -4.02
CA TYR A 320 -18.43 8.63 -3.87
C TYR A 320 -18.65 7.79 -2.61
N GLN A 321 -17.73 6.86 -2.32
CA GLN A 321 -17.81 6.03 -1.13
C GLN A 321 -17.72 6.88 0.14
N MET A 322 -16.84 7.89 0.18
CA MET A 322 -16.76 8.81 1.32
C MET A 322 -18.07 9.59 1.54
N LEU A 323 -18.70 10.07 0.46
CA LEU A 323 -20.01 10.71 0.54
C LEU A 323 -21.07 9.77 1.10
N LYS A 324 -21.12 8.53 0.62
CA LYS A 324 -22.08 7.51 1.07
C LYS A 324 -21.90 7.18 2.56
N ILE A 325 -20.65 6.99 3.00
CA ILE A 325 -20.33 6.71 4.41
C ILE A 325 -20.66 7.94 5.28
N ALA A 326 -20.30 9.14 4.84
CA ALA A 326 -20.57 10.38 5.59
C ALA A 326 -22.08 10.62 5.75
N GLU A 327 -22.84 10.48 4.66
CA GLU A 327 -24.30 10.66 4.68
C GLU A 327 -24.97 9.70 5.65
N LYS A 328 -24.52 8.45 5.68
CA LYS A 328 -25.13 7.45 6.55
C LYS A 328 -24.65 7.57 7.99
N TYR A 329 -23.34 7.45 8.22
CA TYR A 329 -22.78 7.23 9.56
C TYR A 329 -22.43 8.52 10.29
N ARG A 330 -21.89 9.53 9.59
CA ARG A 330 -21.55 10.80 10.22
C ARG A 330 -22.81 11.59 10.54
N ARG A 331 -23.72 11.76 9.57
CA ARG A 331 -25.03 12.42 9.81
C ARG A 331 -25.85 11.68 10.87
N GLY A 332 -25.84 10.35 10.84
CA GLY A 332 -26.54 9.53 11.84
C GLY A 332 -25.94 9.56 13.25
N CYS A 333 -24.72 10.08 13.43
CA CYS A 333 -24.05 10.15 14.73
C CYS A 333 -24.41 11.44 15.47
N LYS A 334 -25.25 11.35 16.51
CA LYS A 334 -25.66 12.51 17.31
C LYS A 334 -24.52 13.18 18.08
N GLU A 335 -23.53 12.39 18.51
CA GLU A 335 -22.34 12.88 19.21
C GLU A 335 -21.24 13.39 18.28
N LYS A 336 -21.44 13.30 16.96
CA LYS A 336 -20.46 13.72 15.95
C LYS A 336 -19.07 13.10 16.19
N ARG A 337 -19.00 11.82 16.59
CA ARG A 337 -17.75 11.05 16.82
C ARG A 337 -17.27 10.28 15.60
N VAL A 338 -18.13 10.12 14.60
CA VAL A 338 -17.81 9.40 13.37
C VAL A 338 -17.11 10.34 12.39
N ARG A 339 -16.03 9.84 11.79
CA ARG A 339 -15.23 10.46 10.73
C ARG A 339 -15.13 9.51 9.56
N VAL A 340 -14.78 10.03 8.38
CA VAL A 340 -14.58 9.22 7.18
C VAL A 340 -13.22 9.51 6.55
N ALA A 341 -12.54 8.47 6.07
CA ALA A 341 -11.22 8.62 5.47
C ALA A 341 -11.01 7.75 4.23
N LEU A 342 -10.35 8.34 3.23
CA LEU A 342 -9.87 7.62 2.05
C LEU A 342 -8.37 7.34 2.23
N LEU A 343 -7.98 6.08 2.17
CA LEU A 343 -6.62 5.63 2.44
C LEU A 343 -5.95 5.08 1.17
N SER A 344 -4.67 5.42 0.98
CA SER A 344 -3.84 4.87 -0.10
C SER A 344 -2.37 4.76 0.32
N ASN A 345 -1.56 3.99 -0.41
CA ASN A 345 -0.11 4.04 -0.26
C ASN A 345 0.50 5.29 -0.93
N MET A 346 -0.08 5.76 -2.03
CA MET A 346 0.44 6.89 -2.80
C MET A 346 -0.68 7.84 -3.21
N HIS A 347 -0.47 9.15 -3.05
CA HIS A 347 -1.42 10.16 -3.52
C HIS A 347 -1.51 10.16 -5.05
N PRO A 348 -2.59 10.72 -5.63
CA PRO A 348 -2.76 10.74 -7.08
C PRO A 348 -1.87 11.81 -7.71
N VAL A 349 -0.56 11.58 -7.73
CA VAL A 349 0.47 12.57 -8.11
C VAL A 349 0.15 13.28 -9.43
N VAL A 350 -0.36 12.55 -10.42
CA VAL A 350 -0.64 13.09 -11.76
C VAL A 350 -1.98 13.81 -11.82
N HIS A 351 -2.96 13.35 -11.03
CA HIS A 351 -4.37 13.76 -11.14
C HIS A 351 -4.87 14.58 -9.93
N TYR A 352 -4.06 14.83 -8.91
CA TYR A 352 -4.47 15.45 -7.65
C TYR A 352 -5.08 16.84 -7.85
N GLU A 353 -4.40 17.71 -8.61
CA GLU A 353 -4.86 19.08 -8.87
C GLU A 353 -6.22 19.11 -9.60
N GLU A 354 -6.45 18.18 -10.53
CA GLU A 354 -7.67 18.11 -11.32
C GLU A 354 -8.82 17.44 -10.55
N TYR A 355 -8.54 16.40 -9.76
CA TYR A 355 -9.58 15.54 -9.20
C TYR A 355 -9.82 15.67 -7.70
N LEU A 356 -8.84 16.10 -6.89
CA LEU A 356 -8.95 16.09 -5.43
C LEU A 356 -8.79 17.45 -4.77
N LYS A 357 -7.95 18.34 -5.31
CA LYS A 357 -7.67 19.64 -4.68
C LYS A 357 -8.92 20.46 -4.39
N GLY A 358 -9.87 20.48 -5.33
CA GLY A 358 -11.14 21.20 -5.17
C GLY A 358 -12.10 20.59 -4.13
N PHE A 359 -11.81 19.40 -3.60
CA PHE A 359 -12.64 18.74 -2.57
C PHE A 359 -12.06 18.88 -1.16
N GLU A 360 -10.83 19.39 -1.01
CA GLU A 360 -10.15 19.47 0.28
C GLU A 360 -10.88 20.42 1.24
N ASP A 361 -11.20 21.62 0.79
CA ASP A 361 -11.94 22.62 1.58
C ASP A 361 -13.45 22.60 1.29
N ALA A 362 -13.90 21.80 0.32
CA ALA A 362 -15.31 21.68 -0.01
C ALA A 362 -16.14 21.14 1.16
N LEU A 363 -17.32 21.74 1.34
CA LEU A 363 -18.34 21.33 2.28
C LEU A 363 -19.66 21.16 1.53
N TRP A 364 -20.48 20.24 1.99
CA TRP A 364 -21.80 19.97 1.44
C TRP A 364 -22.84 19.84 2.56
N THR A 365 -24.10 20.06 2.24
CA THR A 365 -25.22 19.97 3.17
C THR A 365 -26.49 19.58 2.41
N HIS A 366 -27.57 19.32 3.14
CA HIS A 366 -28.88 19.06 2.57
C HIS A 366 -29.72 20.33 2.52
N GLU A 367 -30.70 20.37 1.62
CA GLU A 367 -31.58 21.52 1.52
C GLU A 367 -32.43 21.74 2.78
N ASP A 368 -32.79 20.67 3.49
CA ASP A 368 -33.57 20.71 4.73
C ASP A 368 -32.76 21.25 5.93
N SER A 369 -31.43 21.23 5.85
CA SER A 369 -30.53 21.84 6.83
C SER A 369 -30.32 23.35 6.63
N ILE A 370 -30.84 23.92 5.53
CA ILE A 370 -30.74 25.35 5.27
C ILE A 370 -31.74 26.10 6.15
N GLN A 371 -31.22 26.93 7.06
CA GLN A 371 -32.03 27.69 8.01
C GLN A 371 -32.58 28.99 7.38
N GLN A 372 -31.80 29.65 6.53
CA GLN A 372 -32.19 30.92 5.91
C GLN A 372 -31.56 31.10 4.52
N ARG A 373 -32.31 31.70 3.60
CA ARG A 373 -31.81 32.18 2.30
C ARG A 373 -32.07 33.68 2.16
N MET A 374 -31.01 34.48 2.02
CA MET A 374 -31.05 35.93 1.78
C MET A 374 -30.32 36.26 0.48
N GLY A 375 -31.06 36.30 -0.63
CA GLY A 375 -30.46 36.50 -1.96
C GLY A 375 -29.51 35.34 -2.30
N LYS A 376 -28.21 35.64 -2.38
CA LYS A 376 -27.15 34.64 -2.62
C LYS A 376 -26.54 34.04 -1.34
N MET A 377 -26.92 34.55 -0.17
CA MET A 377 -26.43 34.04 1.12
C MET A 377 -27.33 32.93 1.63
N VAL A 378 -26.71 31.86 2.12
CA VAL A 378 -27.37 30.70 2.73
C VAL A 378 -26.77 30.50 4.11
N SER A 379 -27.63 30.36 5.13
CA SER A 379 -27.21 30.05 6.51
C SER A 379 -27.49 28.59 6.81
N VAL A 380 -26.51 27.89 7.37
CA VAL A 380 -26.53 26.47 7.72
C VAL A 380 -25.81 26.33 9.06
N ASP A 381 -26.28 25.44 9.92
CA ASP A 381 -25.54 25.09 11.14
C ASP A 381 -24.21 24.43 10.75
N SER A 382 -23.12 24.77 11.43
CA SER A 382 -21.81 24.13 11.18
C SER A 382 -21.86 22.62 11.37
N ASP A 383 -22.72 22.12 12.26
CA ASP A 383 -22.90 20.69 12.51
C ASP A 383 -23.61 19.94 11.36
N ASP A 384 -24.24 20.69 10.46
CA ASP A 384 -24.92 20.21 9.25
C ASP A 384 -24.10 20.48 7.98
N LEU A 385 -22.86 20.97 8.13
CA LEU A 385 -21.87 21.02 7.05
C LEU A 385 -20.97 19.79 7.12
N PHE A 386 -20.99 19.01 6.04
CA PHE A 386 -20.24 17.76 5.94
C PHE A 386 -19.07 17.94 4.96
N PRO A 387 -17.89 17.41 5.29
CA PRO A 387 -16.80 17.36 4.34
C PRO A 387 -16.97 16.17 3.38
N PHE A 388 -16.23 16.20 2.28
CA PHE A 388 -16.10 15.01 1.42
C PHE A 388 -15.27 13.93 2.10
N TYR A 389 -14.23 14.31 2.85
CA TYR A 389 -13.46 13.43 3.71
C TYR A 389 -12.90 14.21 4.90
N ASP A 390 -12.72 13.55 6.04
CA ASP A 390 -12.02 14.10 7.20
C ASP A 390 -10.50 13.94 7.08
N MET A 391 -10.10 12.91 6.35
CA MET A 391 -8.72 12.53 6.12
C MET A 391 -8.58 11.87 4.75
N LEU A 392 -7.69 12.42 3.93
CA LEU A 392 -7.12 11.74 2.77
C LEU A 392 -5.71 11.33 3.18
N PHE A 393 -5.57 10.08 3.62
CA PHE A 393 -4.29 9.58 4.09
C PHE A 393 -3.55 8.85 2.98
N THR A 394 -2.31 9.28 2.72
CA THR A 394 -1.36 8.50 1.94
C THR A 394 0.04 8.57 2.52
N LEU A 395 0.88 7.57 2.22
CA LEU A 395 2.25 7.51 2.72
C LEU A 395 3.16 8.55 2.08
N THR A 396 2.74 9.23 1.01
CA THR A 396 3.56 10.22 0.28
C THR A 396 3.11 11.65 0.51
N ARG A 397 1.79 11.87 0.55
CA ARG A 397 1.17 13.16 0.85
C ARG A 397 -0.22 12.94 1.41
N SER A 398 -0.47 13.48 2.59
CA SER A 398 -1.78 13.39 3.24
C SER A 398 -2.41 14.77 3.36
N TRP A 399 -3.74 14.78 3.49
CA TRP A 399 -4.51 15.95 3.82
C TRP A 399 -5.45 15.63 4.98
N PHE A 400 -5.55 16.55 5.93
CA PHE A 400 -6.32 16.39 7.16
C PHE A 400 -7.19 17.62 7.37
N ARG A 401 -8.47 17.40 7.72
CA ARG A 401 -9.36 18.49 8.08
C ARG A 401 -9.19 18.94 9.52
N GLU A 402 -8.86 18.01 10.40
CA GLU A 402 -8.76 18.25 11.85
C GLU A 402 -7.31 18.12 12.32
N GLU A 403 -6.88 19.09 13.13
CA GLU A 403 -5.53 19.14 13.70
C GLU A 403 -5.21 17.86 14.48
N ARG A 404 -6.18 17.27 15.18
CA ARG A 404 -5.99 16.01 15.90
C ARG A 404 -5.60 14.85 14.98
N LEU A 405 -6.23 14.75 13.81
CA LEU A 405 -5.93 13.70 12.84
C LEU A 405 -4.55 13.95 12.21
N GLU A 406 -4.21 15.21 11.93
CA GLU A 406 -2.89 15.61 11.46
C GLU A 406 -1.79 15.28 12.48
N GLN A 407 -2.00 15.65 13.75
CA GLN A 407 -1.09 15.33 14.84
C GLN A 407 -0.92 13.81 15.00
N ALA A 408 -1.96 13.01 14.74
CA ALA A 408 -1.89 11.57 14.89
C ALA A 408 -1.22 10.85 13.70
N PHE A 409 -1.45 11.31 12.47
CA PHE A 409 -1.15 10.54 11.25
C PHE A 409 -0.25 11.26 10.24
N SER A 410 0.13 12.52 10.45
CA SER A 410 1.04 13.21 9.53
C SER A 410 2.43 12.55 9.48
N LEU A 411 3.07 12.62 8.32
CA LEU A 411 4.46 12.20 8.15
C LEU A 411 5.41 13.00 9.05
N GLN A 412 5.08 14.27 9.34
CA GLN A 412 5.87 15.11 10.23
C GLN A 412 5.86 14.58 11.67
N THR A 413 4.68 14.22 12.19
CA THR A 413 4.60 13.58 13.52
C THR A 413 5.41 12.30 13.54
N LEU A 414 5.25 11.44 12.53
CA LEU A 414 5.95 10.16 12.48
C LEU A 414 7.47 10.34 12.40
N TYR A 415 7.95 11.27 11.58
CA TYR A 415 9.37 11.60 11.46
C TYR A 415 9.97 12.00 12.82
N HIS A 416 9.26 12.85 13.57
CA HIS A 416 9.68 13.20 14.93
C HIS A 416 9.63 12.01 15.90
N ALA A 417 8.59 11.17 15.81
CA ALA A 417 8.47 9.98 16.65
C ALA A 417 9.59 8.95 16.39
N LEU A 418 10.17 8.94 15.17
CA LEU A 418 11.32 8.12 14.80
C LEU A 418 12.68 8.72 15.21
N GLY A 419 12.69 9.93 15.77
CA GLY A 419 13.90 10.60 16.27
C GLY A 419 14.41 11.74 15.39
N GLY A 420 13.66 12.16 14.38
CA GLY A 420 14.03 13.26 13.50
C GLY A 420 13.93 14.62 14.20
N SER A 421 14.99 15.44 14.08
CA SER A 421 14.98 16.85 14.47
C SER A 421 14.53 17.74 13.31
N ARG A 422 13.93 18.89 13.63
CA ARG A 422 13.48 19.89 12.63
C ARG A 422 14.60 20.35 11.72
#